data_AF-A0A497L3V6-F1
#
_entry.id   AF-A0A497L3V6-F1
#
_cell.length_a   1.000
_cell.length_b   1.000
_cell.length_c   1.000
_cell.angle_alpha   90.00
_cell.angle_beta   90.00
_cell.angle_gamma   90.00
#
_symmetry.space_group_name_H-M   'P 1'
#
loop_
_entity.id
_entity.type
_entity.pdbx_description
1 polymer ?
#
loop_
_entity_poly.entity_id
_entity_poly.type
_entity_poly.pdbx_seq_one_letter_code
_entity_poly.pdbx_strand_id
1 'polypeptide(L)'
;MYPLLLIPIGVLCCSNATNFLAGFNGLEAGMGFVLNLSLGLFALINDKQAAALIALTFAAALLAFLRYNWYPAKVFPGDLNYTIGAVAVCATVIGNMERFAILCFTPWIAEALLKARSRFKAESYGVLQEDGAVKPLEEGVYSLTHLVMKMGRLREWQVSLILIALEAAICTAAFFLTA
;
A
#
# COMPACT_ATOMS: atom_id res chain seq x y z
N MET A 1 -16.14 13.66 20.62
CA MET A 1 -15.29 14.63 19.89
C MET A 1 -14.03 14.00 19.30
N TYR A 2 -13.37 13.06 19.99
CA TYR A 2 -12.17 12.35 19.49
C TYR A 2 -12.33 11.64 18.12
N PRO A 3 -13.45 10.92 17.82
CA PRO A 3 -13.62 10.26 16.51
C PRO A 3 -13.82 11.26 15.35
N LEU A 4 -14.44 12.40 15.62
CA LEU A 4 -14.78 13.41 14.60
C LEU A 4 -13.56 14.08 13.98
N LEU A 5 -12.43 14.11 14.69
CA LEU A 5 -11.17 14.68 14.18
C LEU A 5 -10.23 13.59 13.68
N LEU A 6 -10.12 12.48 14.41
CA LEU A 6 -9.15 11.44 14.06
C LEU A 6 -9.53 10.62 12.84
N ILE A 7 -10.82 10.38 12.60
CA ILE A 7 -11.24 9.63 11.42
C ILE A 7 -10.91 10.43 10.14
N PRO A 8 -11.28 11.72 10.00
CA PRO A 8 -10.88 12.51 8.83
C PRO A 8 -9.37 12.60 8.65
N ILE A 9 -8.60 12.77 9.74
CA ILE A 9 -7.13 12.80 9.69
C ILE A 9 -6.59 11.44 9.24
N GLY A 10 -7.13 10.34 9.77
CA GLY A 10 -6.74 8.98 9.40
C GLY A 10 -6.99 8.73 7.91
N VAL A 11 -8.16 9.10 7.39
CA VAL A 11 -8.48 9.01 5.96
C VAL A 11 -7.51 9.86 5.15
N LEU A 12 -7.28 11.12 5.51
CA LEU A 12 -6.35 12.01 4.82
C LEU A 12 -4.94 11.41 4.78
N CYS A 13 -4.40 11.00 5.92
CA CYS A 13 -3.04 10.46 6.03
C CYS A 13 -2.89 9.15 5.24
N CYS A 14 -3.81 8.20 5.40
CA CYS A 14 -3.70 6.88 4.75
C CYS A 14 -3.94 6.96 3.23
N SER A 15 -4.86 7.82 2.78
CA SER A 15 -5.08 8.04 1.35
C SER A 15 -3.86 8.67 0.67
N ASN A 16 -3.20 9.63 1.33
CA ASN A 16 -1.96 10.21 0.80
C ASN A 16 -0.78 9.24 0.89
N ALA A 17 -0.66 8.47 1.98
CA ALA A 17 0.40 7.48 2.13
C ALA A 17 0.35 6.41 1.02
N THR A 18 -0.85 5.95 0.65
CA THR A 18 -1.06 5.03 -0.46
C THR A 18 -0.75 5.64 -1.82
N ASN A 19 -0.93 6.96 -1.98
CA ASN A 19 -0.51 7.68 -3.18
C ASN A 19 1.00 7.97 -3.24
N PHE A 20 1.69 8.12 -2.09
CA PHE A 20 3.14 8.33 -2.07
C PHE A 20 3.93 7.09 -2.49
N LEU A 21 3.46 5.90 -2.09
CA LEU A 21 4.06 4.62 -2.47
C LEU A 21 3.50 4.13 -3.82
N ALA A 22 3.73 4.91 -4.87
CA ALA A 22 3.18 4.71 -6.20
C ALA A 22 4.27 4.83 -7.28
N GLY A 23 3.93 4.49 -8.53
CA GLY A 23 4.80 4.73 -9.69
C GLY A 23 5.50 3.51 -10.28
N PHE A 24 5.08 2.30 -9.91
CA PHE A 24 5.53 1.03 -10.49
C PHE A 24 4.32 0.18 -10.90
N ASN A 25 4.38 -0.47 -12.06
CA ASN A 25 3.28 -1.27 -12.55
C ASN A 25 2.92 -2.40 -11.56
N GLY A 26 1.65 -2.43 -11.14
CA GLY A 26 1.13 -3.42 -10.20
C GLY A 26 1.46 -3.17 -8.72
N LEU A 27 2.22 -2.12 -8.38
CA LEU A 27 2.66 -1.87 -7.00
C LEU A 27 1.49 -1.48 -6.11
N GLU A 28 0.76 -0.42 -6.48
CA GLU A 28 -0.27 0.18 -5.64
C GLU A 28 -1.46 -0.77 -5.49
N ALA A 29 -1.93 -1.31 -6.62
CA ALA A 29 -3.00 -2.28 -6.64
C ALA A 29 -2.61 -3.59 -5.94
N GLY A 30 -1.36 -4.03 -6.07
CA GLY A 30 -0.86 -5.25 -5.43
C GLY A 30 -0.73 -5.12 -3.91
N MET A 31 -0.09 -4.07 -3.42
CA MET A 31 0.01 -3.81 -1.97
C MET A 31 -1.37 -3.51 -1.37
N GLY A 32 -2.19 -2.71 -2.07
CA GLY A 32 -3.56 -2.40 -1.66
C GLY A 32 -4.46 -3.64 -1.60
N PHE A 33 -4.27 -4.60 -2.51
CA PHE A 33 -4.95 -5.89 -2.47
C PHE A 33 -4.59 -6.66 -1.21
N VAL A 34 -3.30 -6.80 -0.90
CA VAL A 34 -2.83 -7.51 0.31
C VAL A 34 -3.36 -6.84 1.58
N LEU A 35 -3.30 -5.52 1.67
CA LEU A 35 -3.82 -4.75 2.81
C LEU A 35 -5.31 -5.00 3.03
N ASN A 36 -6.14 -4.80 1.99
CA ASN A 36 -7.59 -4.94 2.11
C ASN A 36 -8.02 -6.41 2.28
N LEU A 37 -7.31 -7.36 1.67
CA LEU A 37 -7.54 -8.78 1.89
C LEU A 37 -7.29 -9.14 3.36
N SER A 38 -6.18 -8.68 3.93
CA SER A 38 -5.80 -8.96 5.32
C SER A 38 -6.81 -8.36 6.30
N LEU A 39 -7.20 -7.10 6.10
CA LEU A 39 -8.27 -6.45 6.89
C LEU A 39 -9.59 -7.20 6.78
N GLY A 40 -9.97 -7.63 5.56
CA GLY A 40 -11.20 -8.36 5.32
C GLY A 40 -11.25 -9.74 5.96
N LEU A 41 -10.15 -10.50 5.89
CA LEU A 41 -10.03 -11.81 6.55
C LEU A 41 -10.02 -11.68 8.07
N PHE A 42 -9.28 -10.72 8.62
CA PHE A 42 -9.28 -10.44 10.05
C PHE A 42 -10.68 -10.05 10.54
N ALA A 43 -11.37 -9.19 9.81
CA ALA A 43 -12.75 -8.81 10.09
C ALA A 43 -13.70 -10.02 10.09
N LEU A 44 -13.58 -10.91 9.10
CA LEU A 44 -14.43 -12.08 8.96
C LEU A 44 -14.25 -13.06 10.13
N ILE A 45 -13.02 -13.28 10.58
CA ILE A 45 -12.68 -14.18 11.70
C ILE A 45 -13.17 -13.61 13.04
N ASN A 46 -13.24 -12.28 13.17
CA ASN A 46 -13.69 -11.58 14.38
C ASN A 46 -15.18 -11.16 14.33
N ASP A 47 -15.98 -11.80 13.49
CA ASP A 47 -17.42 -11.56 13.30
C ASP A 47 -17.79 -10.09 12.95
N LYS A 48 -16.88 -9.36 12.31
CA LYS A 48 -17.09 -7.98 11.84
C LYS A 48 -17.60 -7.94 10.41
N GLN A 49 -18.80 -8.47 10.19
CA GLN A 49 -19.36 -8.71 8.85
C GLN A 49 -19.36 -7.48 7.93
N ALA A 50 -19.74 -6.30 8.43
CA ALA A 50 -19.78 -5.07 7.64
C ALA A 50 -18.38 -4.65 7.15
N ALA A 51 -17.38 -4.72 8.03
CA ALA A 51 -15.99 -4.41 7.68
C ALA A 51 -15.42 -5.45 6.71
N ALA A 52 -15.71 -6.73 6.93
CA ALA A 52 -15.29 -7.82 6.05
C ALA A 52 -15.85 -7.63 4.64
N LEU A 53 -17.15 -7.32 4.51
CA LEU A 53 -17.80 -7.08 3.23
C LEU A 53 -17.12 -5.95 2.45
N ILE A 54 -16.87 -4.80 3.09
CA ILE A 54 -16.23 -3.64 2.47
C ILE A 54 -14.82 -4.00 1.99
N ALA A 55 -13.98 -4.53 2.88
CA ALA A 55 -12.58 -4.79 2.60
C ALA A 55 -12.39 -5.92 1.58
N LEU A 56 -13.13 -7.04 1.70
CA LEU A 56 -13.03 -8.17 0.76
C LEU A 56 -13.56 -7.83 -0.63
N THR A 57 -14.65 -7.05 -0.72
CA THR A 57 -15.18 -6.61 -2.02
C THR A 57 -14.17 -5.71 -2.74
N PHE A 58 -13.56 -4.78 -2.00
CA PHE A 58 -12.54 -3.90 -2.57
C PHE A 58 -11.26 -4.66 -2.93
N ALA A 59 -10.83 -5.62 -2.12
CA ALA A 59 -9.73 -6.52 -2.45
C ALA A 59 -10.02 -7.30 -3.75
N ALA A 60 -11.22 -7.86 -3.93
CA ALA A 60 -11.59 -8.52 -5.17
C ALA A 60 -11.57 -7.58 -6.39
N ALA A 61 -12.02 -6.34 -6.22
CA ALA A 61 -11.94 -5.32 -7.27
C ALA A 61 -10.49 -4.97 -7.63
N LEU A 62 -9.62 -4.81 -6.63
CA LEU A 62 -8.18 -4.58 -6.84
C LEU A 62 -7.52 -5.77 -7.54
N LEU A 63 -7.87 -7.01 -7.19
CA LEU A 63 -7.35 -8.20 -7.85
C LEU A 63 -7.76 -8.25 -9.34
N ALA A 64 -9.00 -7.91 -9.64
CA ALA A 64 -9.48 -7.81 -11.02
C ALA A 64 -8.77 -6.69 -11.80
N PHE A 65 -8.56 -5.53 -11.17
CA PHE A 65 -7.81 -4.42 -11.75
C PHE A 65 -6.33 -4.77 -11.97
N LEU A 66 -5.71 -5.48 -11.03
CA LEU A 66 -4.32 -5.90 -11.09
C LEU A 66 -4.03 -6.74 -12.32
N ARG A 67 -5.00 -7.50 -12.85
CA ARG A 67 -4.86 -8.21 -14.13
C ARG A 67 -4.48 -7.30 -15.30
N TYR A 68 -4.95 -6.05 -15.30
CA TYR A 68 -4.68 -5.06 -16.34
C TYR A 68 -3.54 -4.10 -15.97
N ASN A 69 -3.30 -3.91 -14.68
CA ASN A 69 -2.26 -3.03 -14.16
C ASN A 69 -0.92 -3.73 -13.92
N TRP A 70 -0.89 -5.07 -13.86
CA TRP A 70 0.36 -5.81 -13.69
C TRP A 70 1.33 -5.55 -14.85
N TYR A 71 2.62 -5.58 -14.54
CA TYR A 71 3.68 -5.32 -15.50
C TYR A 71 3.65 -6.29 -16.71
N PRO A 72 3.74 -5.78 -17.96
CA PRO A 72 3.68 -4.38 -18.37
C PRO A 72 2.23 -3.85 -18.35
N ALA A 73 1.98 -2.73 -17.65
CA ALA A 73 0.61 -2.25 -17.43
C ALA A 73 -0.07 -1.79 -18.71
N LYS A 74 -1.37 -2.12 -18.83
CA LYS A 74 -2.26 -1.63 -19.88
C LYS A 74 -3.15 -0.50 -19.39
N VAL A 75 -3.37 -0.43 -18.08
CA VAL A 75 -4.21 0.57 -17.41
C VAL A 75 -3.48 1.04 -16.15
N PHE A 76 -3.38 2.36 -15.97
CA PHE A 76 -2.81 2.97 -14.78
C PHE A 76 -3.90 3.30 -13.75
N PRO A 77 -3.60 3.24 -12.45
CA PRO A 77 -4.58 3.49 -11.39
C PRO A 77 -4.98 4.98 -11.30
N GLY A 78 -4.06 5.90 -11.60
CA GLY A 78 -4.28 7.33 -11.42
C GLY A 78 -4.68 7.65 -9.97
N ASP A 79 -5.74 8.42 -9.79
CA ASP A 79 -6.24 8.84 -8.47
C ASP A 79 -6.93 7.72 -7.67
N LEU A 80 -7.11 6.51 -8.24
CA LEU A 80 -7.62 5.35 -7.50
C LEU A 80 -6.73 4.99 -6.30
N ASN A 81 -5.47 5.38 -6.32
CA ASN A 81 -4.52 5.15 -5.23
C ASN A 81 -5.03 5.73 -3.90
N TYR A 82 -5.66 6.91 -3.91
CA TYR A 82 -6.24 7.52 -2.70
C TYR A 82 -7.37 6.67 -2.13
N THR A 83 -8.17 6.03 -2.99
CA THR A 83 -9.29 5.19 -2.58
C THR A 83 -8.82 3.96 -1.79
N ILE A 84 -7.62 3.44 -2.07
CA ILE A 84 -7.06 2.28 -1.36
C ILE A 84 -6.94 2.57 0.14
N GLY A 85 -6.30 3.68 0.48
CA GLY A 85 -6.16 4.11 1.88
C GLY A 85 -7.49 4.46 2.52
N ALA A 86 -8.36 5.17 1.80
CA ALA A 86 -9.67 5.57 2.31
C ALA A 86 -10.55 4.36 2.69
N VAL A 87 -10.68 3.37 1.79
CA VAL A 87 -11.49 2.16 2.02
C VAL A 87 -10.93 1.35 3.19
N ALA A 88 -9.60 1.19 3.28
CA ALA A 88 -8.96 0.48 4.38
C ALA A 88 -9.24 1.16 5.74
N VAL A 89 -9.21 2.49 5.81
CA VAL A 89 -9.59 3.23 7.03
C VAL A 89 -11.07 3.05 7.36
N CYS A 90 -11.96 3.14 6.36
CA CYS A 90 -13.40 2.91 6.57
C CYS A 90 -13.68 1.50 7.14
N ALA A 91 -13.10 0.46 6.54
CA ALA A 91 -13.26 -0.91 7.03
C ALA A 91 -12.72 -1.07 8.45
N THR A 92 -11.56 -0.45 8.75
CA THR A 92 -10.93 -0.47 10.06
C THR A 92 -11.83 0.13 11.15
N VAL A 93 -12.35 1.33 10.91
CA VAL A 93 -13.18 2.06 11.88
C VAL A 93 -14.51 1.34 12.09
N ILE A 94 -15.15 0.85 11.02
CA ILE A 94 -16.40 0.09 11.11
C ILE A 94 -16.19 -1.22 11.89
N GLY A 95 -15.02 -1.86 11.72
CA GLY A 95 -14.68 -3.11 12.40
C GLY A 95 -14.13 -2.97 13.81
N ASN A 96 -13.79 -1.75 14.27
CA ASN A 96 -12.96 -1.48 15.46
C ASN A 96 -11.66 -2.30 15.44
N MET A 97 -10.91 -2.23 14.34
CA MET A 97 -9.70 -3.03 14.08
C MET A 97 -8.42 -2.16 14.03
N GLU A 98 -8.40 -1.03 14.73
CA GLU A 98 -7.36 0.00 14.60
C GLU A 98 -5.96 -0.54 14.88
N ARG A 99 -5.82 -1.42 15.89
CA ARG A 99 -4.52 -2.02 16.24
C ARG A 99 -3.95 -2.84 15.09
N PHE A 100 -4.75 -3.72 14.51
CA PHE A 100 -4.33 -4.56 13.39
C PHE A 100 -4.05 -3.72 12.14
N ALA A 101 -4.92 -2.75 11.85
CA ALA A 101 -4.75 -1.87 10.70
C ALA A 101 -3.48 -1.02 10.77
N ILE A 102 -3.16 -0.41 11.92
CA ILE A 102 -1.93 0.38 12.10
C ILE A 102 -0.68 -0.47 11.80
N LEU A 103 -0.67 -1.73 12.23
CA LEU A 103 0.44 -2.64 11.93
C LEU A 103 0.51 -2.97 10.43
N CYS A 104 -0.62 -3.22 9.77
CA CYS A 104 -0.64 -3.46 8.32
C CYS A 104 -0.19 -2.23 7.53
N PHE A 105 -0.55 -1.02 7.99
CA PHE A 105 -0.15 0.24 7.37
C PHE A 105 1.35 0.59 7.52
N THR A 106 2.15 -0.24 8.19
CA THR A 106 3.57 0.06 8.50
C THR A 106 4.39 0.46 7.26
N PRO A 107 4.33 -0.23 6.10
CA PRO A 107 5.11 0.17 4.91
C PRO A 107 4.68 1.53 4.37
N TRP A 108 3.38 1.81 4.34
CA TRP A 108 2.82 3.07 3.87
C TRP A 108 3.18 4.24 4.80
N ILE A 109 3.18 4.00 6.11
CA ILE A 109 3.64 4.98 7.10
C ILE A 109 5.15 5.23 6.94
N ALA A 110 5.94 4.17 6.76
CA ALA A 110 7.38 4.28 6.51
C ALA A 110 7.66 5.09 5.24
N GLU A 111 6.90 4.89 4.16
CA GLU A 111 6.98 5.70 2.95
C GLU A 111 6.73 7.17 3.24
N ALA A 112 5.63 7.50 3.92
CA ALA A 112 5.28 8.88 4.24
C ALA A 112 6.39 9.58 5.05
N LEU A 113 7.02 8.86 6.00
CA LEU A 113 8.15 9.37 6.77
C LEU A 113 9.41 9.58 5.92
N LEU A 114 9.70 8.68 4.99
CA LEU A 114 10.82 8.84 4.05
C LEU A 114 10.58 10.04 3.11
N LYS A 115 9.35 10.21 2.61
CA LYS A 115 8.97 11.36 1.78
C LYS A 115 9.02 12.67 2.54
N ALA A 116 8.65 12.69 3.82
CA ALA A 116 8.77 13.87 4.66
C ALA A 116 10.21 14.40 4.74
N ARG A 117 11.23 13.52 4.74
CA ARG A 117 12.65 13.92 4.68
C ARG A 117 13.03 14.66 3.40
N SER A 118 12.31 14.41 2.30
CA SER A 118 12.46 15.13 1.03
C SER A 118 11.49 16.32 0.89
N ARG A 119 10.73 16.65 1.94
CA ARG A 119 9.60 17.59 1.89
C ARG A 119 8.57 17.23 0.82
N PHE A 120 8.34 15.93 0.64
CA PHE A 120 7.40 15.36 -0.35
C PHE A 120 7.72 15.74 -1.81
N LYS A 121 9.01 16.00 -2.12
CA LYS A 121 9.46 16.31 -3.48
C LYS A 121 10.09 15.14 -4.21
N ALA A 122 10.61 14.16 -3.48
CA ALA A 122 11.21 13.00 -4.12
C ALA A 122 10.12 12.22 -4.86
N GLU A 123 10.45 11.74 -6.05
CA GLU A 123 9.60 10.82 -6.81
C GLU A 123 9.83 9.38 -6.36
N SER A 124 8.90 8.48 -6.68
CA SER A 124 8.98 7.07 -6.30
C SER A 124 9.32 6.17 -7.49
N TYR A 125 9.21 6.65 -8.73
CA TYR A 125 9.51 5.87 -9.95
C TYR A 125 11.01 5.86 -10.28
N GLY A 126 11.43 4.84 -11.04
CA GLY A 126 12.82 4.64 -11.45
C GLY A 126 13.09 4.97 -12.92
N VAL A 127 14.35 5.25 -13.24
CA VAL A 127 14.84 5.40 -14.62
C VAL A 127 15.24 4.03 -15.15
N LEU A 128 14.65 3.64 -16.29
CA LEU A 128 14.96 2.40 -16.98
C LEU A 128 16.39 2.43 -17.55
N GLN A 129 17.14 1.37 -17.29
CA GLN A 129 18.50 1.16 -17.78
C GLN A 129 18.48 0.28 -19.04
N GLU A 130 19.58 0.27 -19.81
CA GLU A 130 19.70 -0.50 -21.07
C GLU A 130 19.50 -2.02 -20.87
N ASP A 131 19.82 -2.55 -19.69
CA ASP A 131 19.63 -3.95 -19.32
C ASP A 131 18.21 -4.29 -18.82
N GLY A 132 17.31 -3.30 -18.81
CA GLY A 132 15.95 -3.40 -18.29
C GLY A 132 15.82 -3.28 -16.77
N ALA A 133 16.92 -3.00 -16.06
CA ALA A 133 16.85 -2.69 -14.63
C ALA A 133 16.33 -1.25 -14.39
N VAL A 134 15.84 -0.98 -13.19
CA VAL A 134 15.41 0.36 -12.76
C VAL A 134 16.34 0.89 -11.67
N LYS A 135 16.66 2.19 -11.77
CA LYS A 135 17.44 2.90 -10.75
C LYS A 135 16.69 4.12 -10.23
N PRO A 136 16.86 4.51 -8.97
CA PRO A 136 16.23 5.70 -8.43
C PRO A 136 16.76 6.95 -9.13
N LEU A 137 15.89 7.95 -9.30
CA LEU A 137 16.26 9.30 -9.77
C LEU A 137 17.19 10.01 -8.78
N GLU A 138 16.92 9.80 -7.49
CA GLU A 138 17.61 10.46 -6.40
C GLU A 138 18.76 9.59 -5.85
N GLU A 139 19.92 10.21 -5.61
CA GLU A 139 21.04 9.54 -4.92
C GLU A 139 20.69 9.21 -3.47
N GLY A 140 19.78 9.97 -2.85
CA GLY A 140 19.26 9.72 -1.51
C GLY A 140 18.18 8.63 -1.45
N VAL A 141 17.88 8.17 -0.24
CA VAL A 141 16.78 7.24 0.01
C VAL A 141 15.61 8.02 0.60
N TYR A 142 14.57 8.22 -0.21
CA TYR A 142 13.38 8.99 0.15
C TYR A 142 12.07 8.25 -0.15
N SER A 143 12.17 7.01 -0.61
CA SER A 143 11.06 6.09 -0.85
C SER A 143 11.52 4.66 -0.58
N LEU A 144 10.60 3.78 -0.19
CA LEU A 144 10.82 2.35 -0.11
C LEU A 144 11.21 1.76 -1.48
N THR A 145 10.70 2.32 -2.58
CA THR A 145 11.13 1.90 -3.93
C THR A 145 12.62 2.19 -4.14
N HIS A 146 13.14 3.31 -3.61
CA HIS A 146 14.57 3.64 -3.70
C HIS A 146 15.42 2.65 -2.91
N LEU A 147 14.95 2.19 -1.74
CA LEU A 147 15.63 1.14 -0.99
C LEU A 147 15.72 -0.13 -1.83
N VAL A 148 14.59 -0.60 -2.36
CA VAL A 148 14.53 -1.85 -3.13
C VAL A 148 15.37 -1.75 -4.40
N MET A 149 15.28 -0.66 -5.16
CA MET A 149 16.11 -0.44 -6.35
C MET A 149 17.61 -0.41 -6.05
N LYS A 150 18.02 0.02 -4.85
CA LYS A 150 19.44 0.03 -4.46
C LYS A 150 19.96 -1.32 -3.98
N MET A 151 19.10 -2.31 -3.74
CA MET A 151 19.53 -3.66 -3.33
C MET A 151 20.23 -4.43 -4.45
N GLY A 152 20.03 -4.07 -5.72
CA GLY A 152 20.67 -4.74 -6.85
C GLY A 152 20.10 -4.29 -8.20
N ARG A 153 20.44 -5.04 -9.25
CA ARG A 153 19.91 -4.81 -10.61
C ARG A 153 18.54 -5.46 -10.75
N LEU A 154 17.49 -4.71 -10.41
CA LEU A 154 16.12 -5.21 -10.40
C LEU A 154 15.31 -4.61 -11.56
N ARG A 155 14.47 -5.42 -12.18
CA ARG A 155 13.43 -4.99 -13.12
C ARG A 155 12.24 -4.43 -12.36
N GLU A 156 11.43 -3.64 -13.05
CA GLU A 156 10.24 -2.98 -12.49
C GLU A 156 9.31 -3.94 -11.73
N TRP A 157 8.92 -5.06 -12.34
CA TRP A 157 8.04 -6.05 -11.71
C TRP A 157 8.66 -6.71 -10.48
N GLN A 158 10.00 -6.79 -10.40
CA GLN A 158 10.68 -7.35 -9.23
C GLN A 158 10.59 -6.39 -8.05
N VAL A 159 10.70 -5.08 -8.29
CA VAL A 159 10.52 -4.05 -7.27
C VAL A 159 9.10 -4.11 -6.72
N SER A 160 8.08 -4.15 -7.60
CA SER A 160 6.68 -4.30 -7.20
C SER A 160 6.47 -5.57 -6.37
N LEU A 161 6.97 -6.72 -6.84
CA LEU A 161 6.80 -7.99 -6.17
C LEU A 161 7.45 -8.03 -4.78
N ILE A 162 8.65 -7.45 -4.62
CA ILE A 162 9.35 -7.39 -3.33
C ILE A 162 8.54 -6.58 -2.30
N LEU A 163 7.98 -5.44 -2.70
CA LEU A 163 7.17 -4.61 -1.79
C LEU A 163 5.82 -5.26 -1.47
N ILE A 164 5.18 -5.93 -2.43
CA ILE A 164 3.97 -6.72 -2.18
C ILE A 164 4.26 -7.89 -1.22
N ALA A 165 5.39 -8.58 -1.38
CA ALA A 165 5.80 -9.65 -0.48
C ALA A 165 6.11 -9.13 0.93
N LEU A 166 6.74 -7.95 1.03
CA LEU A 166 6.96 -7.27 2.31
C LEU A 166 5.64 -6.93 3.00
N GLU A 167 4.68 -6.36 2.27
CA GLU A 167 3.33 -6.07 2.80
C GLU A 167 2.65 -7.33 3.33
N ALA A 168 2.72 -8.44 2.56
CA ALA A 168 2.12 -9.71 2.95
C ALA A 168 2.78 -10.29 4.21
N ALA A 169 4.11 -10.22 4.30
CA ALA A 169 4.85 -10.65 5.49
C ALA A 169 4.47 -9.84 6.73
N ILE A 170 4.35 -8.51 6.59
CA ILE A 170 3.95 -7.61 7.67
C ILE A 170 2.50 -7.87 8.09
N CYS A 171 1.55 -7.97 7.15
CA CYS A 171 0.15 -8.27 7.46
C CYS A 171 0.00 -9.63 8.16
N THR A 172 0.76 -10.63 7.72
CA THR A 172 0.77 -11.95 8.35
C THR A 172 1.31 -11.88 9.79
N ALA A 173 2.44 -11.19 10.00
CA ALA A 173 2.98 -10.99 11.34
C ALA A 173 2.02 -10.19 12.23
N ALA A 174 1.40 -9.13 11.70
CA ALA A 174 0.39 -8.34 12.39
C ALA A 174 -0.81 -9.19 12.83
N PHE A 175 -1.23 -10.14 11.99
CA PHE A 175 -2.34 -11.03 12.30
C PHE A 175 -2.02 -11.86 13.56
N PHE A 176 -0.85 -12.49 13.61
CA PHE A 176 -0.42 -13.27 14.79
C PHE A 176 -0.16 -12.43 16.05
N LEU A 177 0.16 -11.14 15.91
CA LEU A 177 0.35 -10.23 17.04
C LEU A 177 -0.97 -9.68 17.62
N THR A 178 -2.08 -9.82 16.89
CA THR A 178 -3.38 -9.20 17.23
C THR A 178 -4.56 -10.16 17.28
N ALA A 179 -4.38 -11.41 16.85
CA ALA A 179 -5.29 -12.53 17.09
C ALA A 179 -5.22 -12.99 18.56
#